data_AF-A0A1M4U6Z5-F1
#
_entry.id   AF-A0A1M4U6Z5-F1
#
_cell.length_a   1.000
_cell.length_b   1.000
_cell.length_c   1.000
_cell.angle_alpha   90.00
_cell.angle_beta   90.00
_cell.angle_gamma   90.00
#
_symmetry.space_group_name_H-M   'P 1'
#
loop_
_entity.id
_entity.type
_entity.pdbx_description
1 polymer ?
#
loop_
_entity_poly.entity_id
_entity_poly.type
_entity_poly.pdbx_seq_one_letter_code
_entity_poly.pdbx_strand_id
1 'polypeptide(L)'
;MEKFNFRFVDDPKNRNVGLTLEEINTLKEKIGLRFPKAYIDYLLKAGKNSNVFNVETNSSELQRIQKGLRAELDALNLLQNEEILCIKKNFETYYFFNLSENKGTPTLYILSEICINENWNVFQKRITTGQGENFVNFINGLAEKIYGKMVKQYLKNIPLYIIAIPIAIVFSVLAGLMILTEKIWRKN
;
A
#
# COMPACT_ATOMS: atom_id res chain seq x y z
N MET A 1 13.32 -15.68 -12.34
CA MET A 1 11.99 -15.34 -11.81
C MET A 1 11.38 -14.25 -12.69
N GLU A 2 10.10 -14.40 -13.06
CA GLU A 2 9.35 -13.27 -13.67
C GLU A 2 9.38 -12.09 -12.70
N LYS A 3 9.73 -10.90 -13.20
CA LYS A 3 9.72 -9.67 -12.41
C LYS A 3 8.37 -9.01 -12.54
N PHE A 4 7.71 -8.78 -11.41
CA PHE A 4 6.47 -8.00 -11.38
C PHE A 4 6.80 -6.53 -11.06
N ASN A 5 6.15 -5.62 -11.79
CA ASN A 5 6.41 -4.18 -11.71
C ASN A 5 5.64 -3.56 -10.54
N PHE A 6 6.01 -3.93 -9.32
CA PHE A 6 5.54 -3.27 -8.11
C PHE A 6 6.26 -1.93 -7.91
N ARG A 7 5.49 -0.89 -7.61
CA ARG A 7 6.00 0.43 -7.27
C ARG A 7 6.26 0.51 -5.77
N PHE A 8 7.44 0.05 -5.36
CA PHE A 8 7.93 0.28 -4.00
C PHE A 8 8.51 1.70 -3.90
N VAL A 9 8.08 2.42 -2.87
CA VAL A 9 8.60 3.76 -2.57
C VAL A 9 9.67 3.63 -1.50
N ASP A 10 10.83 4.25 -1.71
CA ASP A 10 11.89 4.32 -0.70
C ASP A 10 11.57 5.44 0.29
N ASP A 11 10.95 5.05 1.40
CA ASP A 11 10.64 5.93 2.52
C ASP A 11 11.61 5.64 3.67
N PRO A 12 12.48 6.59 4.05
CA PRO A 12 13.51 6.36 5.06
C PRO A 12 12.95 6.09 6.46
N LYS A 13 11.70 6.49 6.74
CA LYS A 13 11.04 6.28 8.03
C LYS A 13 10.17 5.03 8.05
N ASN A 14 9.73 4.55 6.88
CA ASN A 14 8.89 3.36 6.74
C ASN A 14 9.36 2.54 5.54
N ARG A 15 10.42 1.75 5.74
CA ARG A 15 11.06 0.98 4.66
C ARG A 15 10.32 -0.32 4.36
N ASN A 16 10.26 -0.68 3.09
CA ASN A 16 9.84 -2.02 2.69
C ASN A 16 10.89 -3.05 3.13
N VAL A 17 10.46 -4.12 3.79
CA VAL A 17 11.31 -5.22 4.26
C VAL A 17 10.68 -6.54 3.80
N GLY A 18 11.47 -7.32 3.06
CA GLY A 18 11.06 -8.61 2.53
C GLY A 18 11.19 -9.78 3.52
N LEU A 19 10.45 -10.84 3.24
CA LEU A 19 10.69 -12.18 3.79
C LEU A 19 11.82 -12.87 3.01
N THR A 20 12.51 -13.81 3.65
CA THR A 20 13.39 -14.76 2.96
C THR A 20 12.58 -15.85 2.27
N LEU A 21 13.20 -16.58 1.34
CA LEU A 21 12.57 -17.74 0.69
C LEU A 21 12.20 -18.83 1.71
N GLU A 22 13.03 -19.03 2.74
CA GLU A 22 12.78 -20.00 3.81
C GLU A 22 11.54 -19.65 4.63
N GLU A 23 11.38 -18.37 4.99
CA GLU A 23 10.19 -17.87 5.69
C GLU A 23 8.93 -18.06 4.82
N ILE A 24 9.01 -17.76 3.52
CA ILE A 24 7.90 -17.95 2.58
C ILE A 24 7.55 -19.44 2.44
N ASN A 25 8.55 -20.32 2.34
CA ASN A 25 8.32 -21.76 2.24
C ASN A 25 7.67 -22.30 3.52
N THR A 26 8.12 -21.85 4.69
CA THR A 26 7.49 -22.18 5.98
C THR A 26 6.03 -21.77 6.02
N LEU A 27 5.70 -20.57 5.51
CA LEU A 27 4.31 -20.11 5.43
C LEU A 27 3.47 -20.99 4.51
N LYS A 28 3.98 -21.32 3.32
CA LYS A 28 3.30 -22.21 2.35
C LYS A 28 3.05 -23.60 2.93
N GLU A 29 4.04 -24.19 3.59
CA GLU A 29 3.92 -25.50 4.22
C GLU A 29 2.88 -25.50 5.33
N LYS A 30 2.90 -24.49 6.20
CA LYS A 30 1.94 -24.40 7.32
C LYS A 30 0.51 -24.20 6.86
N ILE A 31 0.28 -23.42 5.80
CA ILE A 31 -1.08 -23.22 5.28
C ILE A 31 -1.52 -24.31 4.32
N GLY A 32 -0.58 -25.09 3.76
CA GLY A 32 -0.86 -26.16 2.82
C GLY A 32 -1.38 -25.66 1.46
N LEU A 33 -1.09 -24.39 1.11
CA LEU A 33 -1.57 -23.75 -0.13
C LEU A 33 -0.41 -23.27 -0.98
N ARG A 34 -0.64 -23.24 -2.29
CA ARG A 34 0.28 -22.62 -3.25
C ARG A 34 0.16 -21.10 -3.23
N PHE A 35 1.28 -20.41 -3.37
CA PHE A 35 1.29 -18.95 -3.47
C PHE A 35 1.49 -18.52 -4.93
N PRO A 36 0.69 -17.58 -5.45
CA PRO A 36 0.90 -17.03 -6.79
C PRO A 36 2.28 -16.36 -6.93
N LYS A 37 2.88 -16.42 -8.12
CA LYS A 37 4.23 -15.88 -8.36
C LYS A 37 4.35 -14.39 -8.01
N ALA A 38 3.35 -13.59 -8.39
CA ALA A 38 3.32 -12.16 -8.06
C ALA A 38 3.26 -11.91 -6.56
N TYR A 39 2.56 -12.76 -5.81
CA TYR A 39 2.51 -12.65 -4.36
C TYR A 39 3.84 -13.04 -3.71
N ILE A 40 4.52 -14.07 -4.21
CA ILE A 40 5.87 -14.43 -3.74
C ILE A 40 6.85 -13.28 -3.98
N ASP A 41 6.85 -12.67 -5.18
CA ASP A 41 7.71 -11.53 -5.49
C ASP A 41 7.43 -10.32 -4.57
N TYR A 42 6.16 -10.10 -4.22
CA TYR A 42 5.77 -9.10 -3.24
C TYR A 42 6.32 -9.41 -1.84
N LEU A 43 6.14 -10.64 -1.36
CA LEU A 43 6.63 -11.07 -0.05
C LEU A 43 8.15 -10.94 0.08
N LEU A 44 8.90 -11.30 -0.97
CA LEU A 44 10.35 -11.16 -1.01
C LEU A 44 10.85 -9.72 -0.91
N LYS A 45 10.01 -8.74 -1.29
CA LYS A 45 10.39 -7.33 -1.30
C LYS A 45 9.82 -6.54 -0.12
N ALA A 46 8.62 -6.90 0.34
CA ALA A 46 7.85 -6.12 1.31
C ALA A 46 6.98 -6.97 2.25
N GLY A 47 7.24 -8.28 2.37
CA GLY A 47 6.43 -9.18 3.18
C GLY A 47 6.47 -8.90 4.68
N LYS A 48 7.66 -8.66 5.26
CA LYS A 48 7.81 -8.38 6.71
C LYS A 48 7.27 -7.01 7.09
N ASN A 49 7.54 -6.02 6.23
CA ASN A 49 6.97 -4.69 6.35
C ASN A 49 6.78 -4.12 4.95
N SER A 50 5.59 -3.58 4.71
CA SER A 50 5.25 -2.83 3.54
C SER A 50 4.76 -1.46 3.96
N ASN A 51 5.32 -0.44 3.31
CA ASN A 51 4.85 0.92 3.52
C ASN A 51 3.55 1.26 2.77
N VAL A 52 3.07 0.34 1.94
CA VAL A 52 1.83 0.48 1.17
C VAL A 52 0.75 -0.45 1.69
N PHE A 53 1.07 -1.73 1.90
CA PHE A 53 0.07 -2.75 2.22
C PHE A 53 0.67 -3.93 3.00
N ASN A 54 0.59 -3.89 4.32
CA ASN A 54 1.05 -4.98 5.18
C ASN A 54 0.15 -6.21 5.03
N VAL A 55 0.76 -7.35 4.71
CA VAL A 55 0.10 -8.66 4.64
C VAL A 55 0.36 -9.46 5.92
N GLU A 56 -0.42 -10.50 6.15
CA GLU A 56 -0.23 -11.37 7.31
C GLU A 56 0.93 -12.35 7.06
N THR A 57 1.94 -12.32 7.94
CA THR A 57 3.13 -13.16 7.86
C THR A 57 3.38 -13.99 9.11
N ASN A 58 2.58 -13.82 10.17
CA ASN A 58 2.52 -14.76 11.27
C ASN A 58 1.71 -15.97 10.85
N SER A 59 2.33 -17.15 10.85
CA SER A 59 1.68 -18.37 10.37
C SER A 59 0.39 -18.74 11.12
N SER A 60 0.35 -18.52 12.44
CA SER A 60 -0.81 -18.89 13.26
C SER A 60 -1.97 -17.96 12.98
N GLU A 61 -1.68 -16.67 12.82
CA GLU A 61 -2.69 -15.67 12.47
C GLU A 61 -3.18 -15.86 11.02
N LEU A 62 -2.27 -16.14 10.08
CA LEU A 62 -2.62 -16.46 8.70
C LEU A 62 -3.58 -17.65 8.61
N GLN A 63 -3.31 -18.72 9.36
CA GLN A 63 -4.23 -19.88 9.45
C GLN A 63 -5.58 -19.50 10.05
N ARG A 64 -5.59 -18.64 11.08
CA ARG A 64 -6.81 -18.17 11.73
C ARG A 64 -7.69 -17.40 10.75
N ILE A 65 -7.13 -16.42 10.04
CA ILE A 65 -7.88 -15.61 9.07
C ILE A 65 -8.28 -16.42 7.83
N GLN A 66 -7.47 -17.41 7.42
CA GLN A 66 -7.80 -18.34 6.34
C GLN A 66 -9.04 -19.17 6.68
N LYS A 67 -9.08 -19.77 7.88
CA LYS A 67 -10.24 -20.54 8.35
C LYS A 67 -11.49 -19.66 8.49
N GLY A 68 -11.32 -18.45 9.03
CA GLY A 68 -12.39 -17.46 9.15
C GLY A 68 -13.02 -17.12 7.80
N LEU A 69 -12.18 -16.80 6.79
CA LEU A 69 -12.67 -16.51 5.44
C LEU A 69 -13.43 -17.70 4.84
N ARG A 70 -12.89 -18.93 4.96
CA ARG A 70 -13.55 -20.12 4.41
C ARG A 70 -14.94 -20.32 5.00
N ALA A 71 -15.06 -20.24 6.32
CA ALA A 71 -16.34 -20.39 7.02
C ALA A 71 -17.36 -19.31 6.59
N GLU A 72 -16.91 -18.06 6.39
CA GLU A 72 -17.80 -16.99 5.93
C GLU A 72 -18.27 -17.19 4.48
N LEU A 73 -17.38 -17.61 3.59
CA LEU A 73 -17.75 -17.91 2.21
C LEU A 73 -18.70 -19.12 2.12
N ASP A 74 -18.49 -20.14 2.96
CA ASP A 74 -19.38 -21.30 3.04
C ASP A 74 -20.78 -20.90 3.51
N ALA A 75 -20.88 -20.06 4.54
CA ALA A 75 -22.16 -19.55 5.05
C ALA A 75 -22.92 -18.73 3.98
N LEU A 76 -22.20 -18.08 3.07
CA LEU A 76 -22.77 -17.32 1.96
C LEU A 76 -23.02 -18.17 0.69
N ASN A 77 -22.68 -19.46 0.71
CA ASN A 77 -22.68 -20.36 -0.46
C ASN A 77 -21.84 -19.82 -1.64
N LEU A 78 -20.69 -19.22 -1.35
CA LEU A 78 -19.78 -18.66 -2.35
C LEU A 78 -18.49 -19.47 -2.44
N LEU A 79 -17.99 -19.69 -3.67
CA LEU A 79 -16.68 -20.29 -3.94
C LEU A 79 -16.44 -21.62 -3.20
N GLN A 80 -17.47 -22.47 -3.06
CA GLN A 80 -17.46 -23.65 -2.18
C GLN A 80 -16.39 -24.69 -2.54
N ASN A 81 -16.06 -24.80 -3.83
CA ASN A 81 -15.09 -25.78 -4.34
C ASN A 81 -13.80 -25.14 -4.83
N GLU A 82 -13.54 -23.88 -4.44
CA GLU A 82 -12.39 -23.15 -4.90
C GLU A 82 -11.30 -23.08 -3.84
N GLU A 83 -10.06 -23.23 -4.30
CA GLU A 83 -8.89 -23.05 -3.47
C GLU A 83 -8.67 -21.54 -3.28
N ILE A 84 -8.76 -21.06 -2.05
CA ILE A 84 -8.65 -19.63 -1.72
C ILE A 84 -7.48 -19.38 -0.79
N LEU A 85 -6.79 -18.25 -0.98
CA LEU A 85 -5.71 -17.80 -0.09
C LEU A 85 -6.03 -16.44 0.49
N CYS A 86 -6.34 -16.39 1.78
CA CYS A 86 -6.46 -15.16 2.55
C CYS A 86 -5.06 -14.62 2.87
N ILE A 87 -4.82 -13.34 2.58
CA ILE A 87 -3.52 -12.70 2.79
C ILE A 87 -3.56 -11.60 3.85
N LYS A 88 -4.75 -11.13 4.22
CA LYS A 88 -4.96 -10.10 5.22
C LYS A 88 -6.42 -10.08 5.66
N LYS A 89 -6.65 -9.90 6.96
CA LYS A 89 -7.93 -9.43 7.50
C LYS A 89 -7.71 -8.05 8.14
N ASN A 90 -8.61 -7.11 7.88
CA ASN A 90 -8.65 -5.82 8.57
C ASN A 90 -10.08 -5.56 9.03
N PHE A 91 -10.33 -5.57 10.34
CA PHE A 91 -11.69 -5.59 10.89
C PHE A 91 -12.56 -6.65 10.19
N GLU A 92 -13.72 -6.29 9.64
CA GLU A 92 -14.62 -7.19 8.91
C GLU A 92 -14.32 -7.31 7.42
N THR A 93 -13.11 -6.91 6.98
CA THR A 93 -12.69 -7.00 5.57
C THR A 93 -11.59 -8.04 5.37
N TYR A 94 -11.83 -8.99 4.47
CA TYR A 94 -10.83 -9.95 4.03
C TYR A 94 -10.27 -9.59 2.66
N TYR A 95 -8.96 -9.80 2.50
CA TYR A 95 -8.26 -9.68 1.23
C TYR A 95 -7.72 -11.05 0.87
N PHE A 96 -8.07 -11.56 -0.30
CA PHE A 96 -7.77 -12.93 -0.68
C PHE A 96 -7.60 -13.12 -2.19
N PHE A 97 -7.00 -14.24 -2.55
CA PHE A 97 -6.90 -14.71 -3.92
C PHE A 97 -7.76 -15.95 -4.12
N ASN A 98 -8.37 -16.04 -5.30
CA ASN A 98 -8.88 -17.30 -5.81
C ASN A 98 -7.75 -18.03 -6.54
N LEU A 99 -7.20 -19.06 -5.92
CA LEU A 99 -6.12 -19.86 -6.49
C LEU A 99 -6.63 -20.79 -7.60
N SER A 100 -7.92 -21.16 -7.64
CA SER A 100 -8.48 -21.98 -8.71
C SER A 100 -8.38 -21.32 -10.10
N GLU A 101 -8.31 -19.99 -10.18
CA GLU A 101 -8.10 -19.26 -11.45
C GLU A 101 -6.75 -19.54 -12.10
N ASN A 102 -5.77 -20.05 -11.35
CA ASN A 102 -4.43 -20.43 -11.82
C ASN A 102 -3.68 -19.32 -12.61
N LYS A 103 -3.91 -18.05 -12.26
CA LYS A 103 -3.25 -16.90 -12.88
C LYS A 103 -1.89 -16.62 -12.23
N GLY A 104 -0.88 -16.31 -13.04
CA GLY A 104 0.44 -15.88 -12.55
C GLY A 104 0.40 -14.58 -11.74
N THR A 105 -0.48 -13.66 -12.16
CA THR A 105 -0.85 -12.43 -11.44
C THR A 105 -2.27 -12.60 -10.92
N PRO A 106 -2.47 -12.87 -9.61
CA PRO A 106 -3.79 -13.18 -9.09
C PRO A 106 -4.68 -11.93 -9.05
N THR A 107 -5.97 -12.14 -9.29
CA THR A 107 -7.02 -11.17 -8.94
C THR A 107 -7.06 -11.02 -7.43
N LEU A 108 -6.99 -9.79 -6.91
CA LEU A 108 -7.21 -9.55 -5.50
C LEU A 108 -8.71 -9.38 -5.26
N TYR A 109 -9.30 -10.28 -4.49
CA TYR A 109 -10.68 -10.19 -4.03
C TYR A 109 -10.74 -9.59 -2.63
N ILE A 110 -11.83 -8.88 -2.38
CA ILE A 110 -12.13 -8.23 -1.12
C ILE A 110 -13.53 -8.68 -0.71
N LEU A 111 -13.64 -9.37 0.43
CA LEU A 111 -14.93 -9.64 1.07
C LEU A 111 -15.11 -8.57 2.15
N SER A 112 -16.15 -7.76 2.03
CA SER A 112 -16.45 -6.68 2.98
C SER A 112 -17.96 -6.48 3.13
N GLU A 113 -18.36 -5.85 4.23
CA GLU A 113 -19.73 -5.38 4.42
C GLU A 113 -19.93 -4.03 3.71
N ILE A 114 -20.93 -3.98 2.83
CA ILE A 114 -21.32 -2.79 2.11
C ILE A 114 -22.73 -2.41 2.54
N CYS A 115 -22.94 -1.13 2.80
CA CYS A 115 -24.29 -0.61 3.05
C CYS A 115 -25.11 -0.68 1.76
N ILE A 116 -26.29 -1.31 1.82
CA ILE A 116 -27.16 -1.51 0.64
C ILE A 116 -28.40 -0.63 0.64
N ASN A 117 -28.54 0.28 1.61
CA ASN A 117 -29.64 1.22 1.64
C ASN A 117 -29.23 2.65 2.00
N GLU A 118 -30.09 3.60 1.66
CA GLU A 118 -29.85 5.04 1.88
C GLU A 118 -29.86 5.43 3.36
N ASN A 119 -30.49 4.61 4.20
CA ASN A 119 -30.63 4.84 5.64
C ASN A 119 -29.43 4.33 6.47
N TRP A 120 -28.39 3.77 5.84
CA TRP A 120 -27.18 3.30 6.50
C TRP A 120 -27.39 2.26 7.62
N ASN A 121 -28.48 1.49 7.56
CA ASN A 121 -28.84 0.52 8.60
C ASN A 121 -28.95 -0.93 8.10
N VAL A 122 -28.75 -1.18 6.80
CA VAL A 122 -28.67 -2.54 6.26
C VAL A 122 -27.34 -2.75 5.55
N PHE A 123 -26.58 -3.71 6.07
CA PHE A 123 -25.26 -4.08 5.54
C PHE A 123 -25.32 -5.49 4.97
N GLN A 124 -24.66 -5.70 3.83
CA GLN A 124 -24.53 -7.00 3.20
C GLN A 124 -23.07 -7.28 2.88
N LYS A 125 -22.62 -8.49 3.20
CA LYS A 125 -21.31 -8.99 2.79
C LYS A 125 -21.29 -9.21 1.29
N ARG A 126 -20.29 -8.64 0.61
CA ARG A 126 -20.10 -8.74 -0.84
C ARG A 126 -18.64 -8.95 -1.19
N ILE A 127 -18.41 -9.77 -2.22
CA ILE A 127 -17.10 -9.90 -2.87
C ILE A 127 -16.98 -8.82 -3.94
N THR A 128 -15.91 -8.03 -3.86
CA THR A 128 -15.49 -7.08 -4.89
C THR A 128 -14.06 -7.35 -5.30
N THR A 129 -13.62 -6.80 -6.43
CA THR A 129 -12.21 -6.82 -6.82
C THR A 129 -11.47 -5.59 -6.28
N GLY A 130 -10.17 -5.74 -6.01
CA GLY A 130 -9.31 -4.60 -5.72
C GLY A 130 -9.24 -3.64 -6.91
N GLN A 131 -9.09 -2.34 -6.63
CA GLN A 131 -8.91 -1.33 -7.68
C GLN A 131 -7.72 -1.72 -8.58
N GLY A 132 -7.96 -1.93 -9.88
CA GLY A 132 -6.92 -2.29 -10.85
C GLY A 132 -6.93 -3.74 -11.36
N GLU A 133 -7.98 -4.52 -11.08
CA GLU A 133 -8.24 -5.89 -11.59
C GLU A 133 -7.29 -6.99 -11.10
N ASN A 134 -6.01 -6.69 -10.84
CA ASN A 134 -5.04 -7.67 -10.33
C ASN A 134 -4.20 -7.11 -9.18
N PHE A 135 -3.55 -8.01 -8.43
CA PHE A 135 -2.81 -7.67 -7.22
C PHE A 135 -1.69 -6.64 -7.44
N VAL A 136 -0.95 -6.71 -8.56
CA VAL A 136 0.14 -5.78 -8.87
C VAL A 136 -0.41 -4.36 -9.06
N ASN A 137 -1.48 -4.24 -9.85
CA ASN A 137 -2.13 -2.96 -10.10
C ASN A 137 -2.75 -2.37 -8.82
N PHE A 138 -3.33 -3.22 -7.96
CA PHE A 138 -3.84 -2.80 -6.66
C PHE A 138 -2.75 -2.18 -5.79
N ILE A 139 -1.61 -2.86 -5.64
CA ILE A 139 -0.47 -2.34 -4.88
C ILE A 139 0.04 -1.02 -5.49
N ASN A 140 0.18 -0.95 -6.82
CA ASN A 140 0.65 0.25 -7.50
C ASN A 140 -0.32 1.43 -7.33
N GLY A 141 -1.62 1.18 -7.39
CA GLY A 141 -2.67 2.17 -7.16
C GLY A 141 -2.64 2.69 -5.72
N LEU A 142 -2.46 1.81 -4.74
CA LEU A 142 -2.27 2.21 -3.34
C LEU A 142 -1.01 3.05 -3.15
N ALA A 143 0.11 2.65 -3.77
CA ALA A 143 1.36 3.39 -3.70
C ALA A 143 1.20 4.82 -4.27
N GLU A 144 0.55 4.97 -5.43
CA GLU A 144 0.25 6.29 -6.00
C GLU A 144 -0.71 7.10 -5.12
N LYS A 145 -1.70 6.46 -4.48
CA LYS A 145 -2.63 7.15 -3.58
C LYS A 145 -1.93 7.70 -2.34
N ILE A 146 -1.03 6.91 -1.74
CA ILE A 146 -0.31 7.26 -0.51
C ILE A 146 0.81 8.27 -0.82
N TYR A 147 1.64 7.99 -1.81
CA TYR A 147 2.87 8.75 -2.09
C TYR A 147 2.79 9.69 -3.29
N GLY A 148 1.92 9.42 -4.28
CA GLY A 148 1.78 10.26 -5.47
C GLY A 148 1.23 11.66 -5.16
N LYS A 149 0.38 11.78 -4.12
CA LYS A 149 -0.05 13.10 -3.61
C LYS A 149 1.10 13.92 -3.03
N MET A 150 2.04 13.27 -2.34
CA MET A 150 3.20 13.93 -1.73
C MET A 150 4.12 14.55 -2.79
N VAL A 151 4.36 13.85 -3.90
CA VAL A 151 5.15 14.35 -5.04
C VAL A 151 4.44 15.50 -5.76
N LYS A 152 3.12 15.38 -6.01
CA LYS A 152 2.34 16.45 -6.67
C LYS A 152 2.29 17.73 -5.83
N GLN A 153 2.18 17.63 -4.51
CA GLN A 153 2.24 18.80 -3.62
C GLN A 153 3.63 19.46 -3.61
N TYR A 154 4.70 18.67 -3.57
CA TYR A 154 6.06 19.21 -3.63
C TYR A 154 6.32 19.95 -4.95
N LEU A 155 5.92 19.36 -6.09
CA LEU A 155 6.04 19.98 -7.41
C LEU A 155 5.20 21.26 -7.54
N LYS A 156 4.02 21.33 -6.93
CA LYS A 156 3.16 22.53 -6.96
C LYS A 156 3.82 23.75 -6.31
N ASN A 157 4.72 23.54 -5.36
CA ASN A 157 5.42 24.62 -4.65
C ASN A 157 6.73 25.04 -5.33
N ILE A 158 7.27 24.26 -6.27
CA ILE A 158 8.53 24.57 -6.98
C ILE A 158 8.49 25.93 -7.69
N PRO A 159 7.43 26.32 -8.43
CA PRO A 159 7.37 27.65 -9.05
C PRO A 159 7.45 28.77 -8.03
N LEU A 160 6.86 28.57 -6.84
CA LEU A 160 6.86 29.56 -5.77
C LEU A 160 8.27 29.80 -5.22
N TYR A 161 9.06 28.74 -5.04
CA TYR A 161 10.45 28.84 -4.59
C TYR A 161 11.36 29.50 -5.64
N ILE A 162 11.16 29.19 -6.93
CA ILE A 162 11.90 29.82 -8.03
C ILE A 162 11.68 31.34 -8.05
N ILE A 163 10.47 31.81 -7.75
CA ILE A 163 10.16 33.25 -7.71
C ILE A 163 10.60 33.89 -6.39
N ALA A 164 10.42 33.21 -5.25
CA ALA A 164 10.66 33.78 -3.93
C ALA A 164 12.16 33.93 -3.59
N ILE A 165 13.01 33.00 -4.03
CA ILE A 165 14.45 33.00 -3.70
C ILE A 165 15.17 34.25 -4.26
N PRO A 166 15.02 34.63 -5.56
CA PRO A 166 15.62 35.84 -6.09
C PRO A 166 15.17 37.10 -5.35
N ILE A 167 13.87 37.19 -5.03
CA ILE A 167 13.30 38.34 -4.32
C ILE A 167 13.90 38.45 -2.90
N ALA A 168 13.98 37.33 -2.18
CA ALA A 168 14.57 37.30 -0.83
C ALA A 168 16.06 37.72 -0.83
N ILE A 169 16.83 37.32 -1.85
CA ILE A 169 18.23 37.72 -1.99
C ILE A 169 18.34 39.24 -2.18
N VAL A 170 17.51 39.84 -3.06
CA VAL A 170 17.51 41.29 -3.28
C VAL A 170 17.19 42.05 -2.00
N PHE A 171 16.14 41.66 -1.27
CA PHE A 171 15.81 42.29 0.02
C PHE A 171 16.91 42.12 1.07
N SER A 172 17.57 40.97 1.11
CA SER A 172 18.68 40.74 2.05
C SER A 172 19.88 41.64 1.76
N VAL A 173 20.21 41.85 0.49
CA VAL A 173 21.29 42.77 0.07
C VAL A 173 20.92 44.21 0.43
N LEU A 174 19.68 44.64 0.14
CA LEU A 174 19.22 45.99 0.49
C LEU A 174 19.24 46.24 2.00
N ALA A 175 18.78 45.28 2.80
CA ALA A 175 18.82 45.36 4.25
C ALA A 175 20.27 45.45 4.77
N GLY A 176 21.18 44.64 4.22
CA GLY A 176 22.61 44.71 4.56
C GLY A 176 23.23 46.08 4.26
N LEU A 177 22.90 46.66 3.10
CA LEU A 177 23.35 48.00 2.72
C LEU A 177 22.76 49.10 3.61
N MET A 178 21.48 49.01 3.99
CA MET A 178 20.86 49.95 4.94
C MET A 178 21.56 49.92 6.31
N ILE A 179 21.84 48.73 6.84
CA ILE A 179 22.54 48.59 8.13
C ILE A 179 23.98 49.15 8.04
N LEU A 180 24.69 48.89 6.94
CA LEU A 180 26.04 49.41 6.71
C LEU A 180 26.07 50.94 6.61
N THR A 181 25.14 51.53 5.84
CA THR A 181 25.03 52.97 5.70
C THR A 181 24.66 53.64 7.02
N GLU A 182 23.71 53.09 7.77
CA GLU A 182 23.35 53.60 9.11
C GLU A 182 24.54 53.56 10.08
N LYS A 183 25.35 52.50 10.02
CA LYS A 183 26.54 52.34 10.87
C LYS A 183 27.68 53.29 10.52
N ILE A 184 27.83 53.64 9.24
CA ILE A 184 28.82 54.63 8.77
C ILE A 184 28.37 56.04 9.15
N TRP A 185 27.08 56.36 8.99
CA TRP A 185 26.54 57.69 9.29
C TRP A 185 26.47 58.01 10.79
N ARG A 186 26.29 57.02 11.67
CA ARG A 186 26.40 57.21 13.13
C ARG A 186 27.83 57.36 13.65
N LYS A 187 28.84 57.08 12.82
CA LYS A 187 30.27 57.13 13.21
C LYS A 187 30.99 58.40 12.77
N ASN A 188 30.37 59.19 11.89
CA ASN A 188 30.75 60.57 11.57
C ASN A 188 29.92 61.55 12.38
#